data_AF-A0A7N2RAJ7-F1
#
_entry.id   AF-A0A7N2RAJ7-F1
#
_cell.length_a   1.000
_cell.length_b   1.000
_cell.length_c   1.000
_cell.angle_alpha   90.00
_cell.angle_beta   90.00
_cell.angle_gamma   90.00
#
_symmetry.space_group_name_H-M   'P 1'
#
loop_
_entity.id
_entity.type
_entity.pdbx_description
1 polymer ?
#
loop_
_entity_poly.entity_id
_entity_poly.type
_entity_poly.pdbx_seq_one_letter_code
_entity_poly.pdbx_strand_id
1 'polypeptide(L)'
;MIVRPVCRELKVTMESQDRDEIHNCVIKLRVNPQKRREKVYIGCGAGFGGDRPMAALKLLQRVKELNYLVLECLAERTLAERYQFMVSGGDGYDSWISHWMRLLLPLAMERRTCLITNMGAMDPCGAQEKVREIASSLGLSVSIAVAHETFVTESGSPSSLEKSYLMGGVRFLSCIHIQCSQRPSRHSPRLLPSRQPPEHLKQTVRHLRQESQ
;
A
#
# COMPACT_ATOMS: atom_id res chain seq x y z
N MET A 1 56.24 -15.18 -13.13
CA MET A 1 55.52 -14.64 -14.30
C MET A 1 54.03 -14.61 -13.97
N ILE A 2 53.49 -13.42 -13.73
CA ILE A 2 52.06 -13.20 -13.47
C ILE A 2 51.38 -13.07 -14.84
N VAL A 3 50.50 -14.00 -15.18
CA VAL A 3 49.68 -13.93 -16.40
C VAL A 3 48.44 -13.10 -16.07
N ARG A 4 48.34 -11.91 -16.68
CA ARG A 4 47.15 -11.04 -16.60
C ARG A 4 46.04 -11.62 -17.49
N PRO A 5 44.77 -11.68 -17.06
CA PRO A 5 43.67 -11.92 -17.98
C PRO A 5 43.38 -10.64 -18.78
N VAL A 6 43.17 -10.82 -20.09
CA VAL A 6 42.77 -9.79 -21.05
C VAL A 6 41.29 -9.49 -20.87
N CYS A 7 40.95 -8.30 -20.38
CA CYS A 7 39.59 -7.77 -20.47
C CYS A 7 39.35 -7.32 -21.92
N ARG A 8 38.39 -7.95 -22.61
CA ARG A 8 37.87 -7.43 -23.88
C ARG A 8 37.10 -6.14 -23.60
N GLU A 9 37.46 -5.06 -24.30
CA GLU A 9 36.68 -3.82 -24.32
C GLU A 9 35.27 -4.10 -24.84
N LEU A 10 34.28 -4.04 -23.95
CA LEU A 10 32.88 -3.89 -24.33
C LEU A 10 32.71 -2.46 -24.82
N LYS A 11 32.66 -2.29 -26.14
CA LYS A 11 32.22 -1.07 -26.80
C LYS A 11 30.75 -0.85 -26.43
N VAL A 12 30.50 -0.08 -25.38
CA VAL A 12 29.17 0.46 -25.09
C VAL A 12 28.90 1.50 -26.17
N THR A 13 28.10 1.12 -27.18
CA THR A 13 27.48 2.09 -28.08
C THR A 13 26.57 2.96 -27.23
N MET A 14 27.01 4.19 -26.98
CA MET A 14 26.20 5.23 -26.38
C MET A 14 25.01 5.49 -27.29
N GLU A 15 23.85 4.96 -26.93
CA GLU A 15 22.59 5.42 -27.49
C GLU A 15 22.48 6.91 -27.19
N SER A 16 22.25 7.68 -28.25
CA SER A 16 22.12 9.13 -28.22
C SER A 16 21.12 9.55 -27.15
N GLN A 17 21.59 10.38 -26.22
CA GLN A 17 20.81 11.01 -25.17
C GLN A 17 19.59 11.70 -25.78
N ASP A 18 18.43 11.09 -25.59
CA ASP A 18 17.16 11.79 -25.70
C ASP A 18 17.17 12.85 -24.60
N ARG A 19 17.07 14.12 -24.99
CA ARG A 19 17.16 15.25 -24.07
C ARG A 19 16.08 15.08 -23.01
N ASP A 20 16.42 15.39 -21.76
CA ASP A 20 15.51 15.47 -20.61
C ASP A 20 14.31 16.40 -20.93
N GLU A 21 13.31 15.89 -21.63
CA GLU A 21 12.04 16.57 -21.84
C GLU A 21 11.32 16.57 -20.50
N ILE A 22 11.22 17.75 -19.89
CA ILE A 22 10.41 17.96 -18.69
C ILE A 22 8.95 17.79 -19.12
N HIS A 23 8.43 16.57 -18.96
CA HIS A 23 7.03 16.27 -19.19
C HIS A 23 6.21 16.89 -18.05
N ASN A 24 5.48 17.96 -18.36
CA ASN A 24 4.51 18.49 -17.43
C ASN A 24 3.38 17.46 -17.23
N CYS A 25 3.29 16.88 -16.04
CA CYS A 25 2.14 16.09 -15.63
C CYS A 25 0.89 16.98 -15.60
N VAL A 26 0.15 17.04 -16.70
CA VAL A 26 -1.14 17.72 -16.74
C VAL A 26 -2.13 16.92 -15.90
N ILE A 27 -2.39 17.38 -14.68
CA ILE A 27 -3.40 16.79 -13.80
C ILE A 27 -4.78 17.06 -14.41
N LYS A 28 -5.31 16.08 -15.14
CA LYS A 28 -6.69 16.12 -15.62
C LYS A 28 -7.62 15.96 -14.42
N LEU A 29 -8.30 17.05 -14.05
CA LEU A 29 -9.33 17.00 -13.02
C LEU A 29 -10.43 16.01 -13.42
N ARG A 30 -10.95 15.25 -12.45
CA ARG A 30 -12.11 14.39 -12.69
C ARG A 30 -13.29 15.26 -13.11
N VAL A 31 -14.01 14.84 -14.14
CA VAL A 31 -15.27 15.47 -14.53
C VAL A 31 -16.28 15.29 -13.40
N ASN A 32 -16.86 16.39 -12.92
CA ASN A 32 -17.82 16.45 -11.82
C ASN A 32 -17.32 15.78 -10.51
N PRO A 33 -16.27 16.31 -9.87
CA PRO A 33 -15.70 15.71 -8.67
C PRO A 33 -16.68 15.84 -7.51
N GLN A 34 -17.20 14.70 -7.02
CA GLN A 34 -18.05 14.72 -5.83
C GLN A 34 -17.19 14.84 -4.56
N LYS A 35 -17.38 15.93 -3.82
CA LYS A 35 -16.78 16.12 -2.50
C LYS A 35 -17.37 15.09 -1.53
N ARG A 36 -16.54 14.15 -1.08
CA ARG A 36 -16.98 13.07 -0.17
C ARG A 36 -17.01 13.50 1.30
N ARG A 37 -16.19 14.48 1.69
CA ARG A 37 -16.07 14.99 3.08
C ARG A 37 -15.70 16.46 3.06
N GLU A 38 -16.20 17.22 4.04
CA GLU A 38 -15.84 18.62 4.25
C GLU A 38 -14.39 18.78 4.73
N LYS A 39 -13.99 17.93 5.69
CA LYS A 39 -12.63 17.85 6.24
C LYS A 39 -12.12 16.42 6.13
N VAL A 40 -10.81 16.30 5.89
CA VAL A 40 -10.11 15.01 5.81
C VAL A 40 -8.94 15.03 6.78
N TYR A 41 -8.90 14.06 7.69
CA TYR A 41 -7.82 13.89 8.66
C TYR A 41 -6.95 12.71 8.26
N ILE A 42 -5.67 12.98 8.03
CA ILE A 42 -4.66 12.00 7.62
C ILE A 42 -3.58 11.95 8.70
N GLY A 43 -3.24 10.74 9.15
CA GLY A 43 -2.15 10.49 10.07
C GLY A 43 -1.07 9.66 9.40
N CYS A 44 0.16 9.85 9.85
CA CYS A 44 1.30 9.04 9.43
C CYS A 44 1.67 8.11 10.59
N GLY A 45 1.56 6.80 10.38
CA GLY A 45 1.90 5.77 11.36
C GLY A 45 3.29 5.19 11.17
N ALA A 46 3.87 5.34 9.98
CA ALA A 46 5.25 4.98 9.65
C ALA A 46 5.76 5.88 8.52
N GLY A 47 7.03 6.28 8.60
CA GLY A 47 7.76 7.00 7.57
C GLY A 47 8.97 6.22 7.01
N PHE A 48 9.32 5.09 7.61
CA PHE A 48 10.36 4.18 7.13
C PHE A 48 10.17 2.75 7.68
N GLY A 49 10.82 1.75 7.09
CA GLY A 49 10.61 0.33 7.43
C GLY A 49 10.99 -0.08 8.86
N GLY A 50 11.79 0.73 9.57
CA GLY A 50 12.17 0.49 10.97
C GLY A 50 11.23 1.14 12.00
N ASP A 51 10.14 1.74 11.57
CA ASP A 51 9.19 2.39 12.48
C ASP A 51 8.47 1.39 13.38
N ARG A 52 7.99 1.89 14.52
CA ARG A 52 7.37 1.08 15.58
C ARG A 52 5.86 0.93 15.34
N PRO A 53 5.33 -0.28 15.11
CA PRO A 53 3.89 -0.51 14.95
C PRO A 53 3.05 -0.01 16.13
N MET A 54 3.61 -0.10 17.34
CA MET A 54 2.99 0.45 18.56
C MET A 54 2.75 1.95 18.50
N ALA A 55 3.60 2.73 17.83
CA ALA A 55 3.42 4.17 17.71
C ALA A 55 2.20 4.50 16.83
N ALA A 56 2.03 3.79 15.72
CA ALA A 56 0.86 3.90 14.87
C ALA A 56 -0.43 3.49 15.60
N LEU A 57 -0.38 2.41 16.39
CA LEU A 57 -1.51 2.00 17.21
C LEU A 57 -1.88 3.10 18.22
N LYS A 58 -0.90 3.69 18.90
CA LYS A 58 -1.14 4.80 19.85
C LYS A 58 -1.74 6.02 19.16
N LEU A 59 -1.30 6.35 17.95
CA LEU A 59 -1.90 7.42 17.16
C LEU A 59 -3.38 7.12 16.87
N LEU A 60 -3.67 5.91 16.41
CA LEU A 60 -5.03 5.46 16.11
C LEU A 60 -5.93 5.43 17.35
N GLN A 61 -5.38 5.13 18.52
CA GLN A 61 -6.09 5.15 19.81
C GLN A 61 -6.42 6.56 20.29
N ARG A 62 -5.45 7.49 20.20
CA ARG A 62 -5.54 8.83 20.80
C ARG A 62 -6.29 9.83 19.93
N VAL A 63 -6.13 9.75 18.62
CA VAL A 63 -6.78 10.69 17.69
C VAL A 63 -8.24 10.30 17.52
N LYS A 64 -9.16 11.19 17.88
CA LYS A 64 -10.62 10.94 17.82
C LYS A 64 -11.11 10.79 16.37
N GLU A 65 -10.70 11.71 15.50
CA GLU A 65 -11.12 11.73 14.09
C GLU A 65 -9.91 11.48 13.18
N LEU A 66 -9.81 10.27 12.65
CA LEU A 66 -8.77 9.89 11.71
C LEU A 66 -9.38 9.13 10.53
N ASN A 67 -9.22 9.65 9.32
CA ASN A 67 -9.84 9.07 8.13
C ASN A 67 -8.89 8.13 7.41
N TYR A 68 -7.61 8.49 7.37
CA TYR A 68 -6.55 7.69 6.76
C TYR A 68 -5.36 7.60 7.69
N LEU A 69 -4.76 6.42 7.77
CA LEU A 69 -3.48 6.17 8.41
C LEU A 69 -2.52 5.64 7.34
N VAL A 70 -1.52 6.45 7.02
CA VAL A 70 -0.48 6.12 6.04
C VAL A 70 0.66 5.40 6.73
N LEU A 71 1.11 4.30 6.15
CA LEU A 71 2.22 3.48 6.60
C LEU A 71 3.23 3.41 5.45
N GLU A 72 4.13 4.39 5.43
CA GLU A 72 5.24 4.44 4.49
C GLU A 72 6.39 3.61 5.09
N CYS A 73 6.60 2.42 4.54
CA CYS A 73 7.52 1.44 5.12
C CYS A 73 8.65 1.06 4.17
N LEU A 74 8.59 1.46 2.89
CA LEU A 74 9.57 1.05 1.89
C LEU A 74 10.16 2.24 1.14
N ALA A 75 11.49 2.24 1.04
CA ALA A 75 12.24 3.18 0.22
C ALA A 75 12.99 2.41 -0.88
N GLU A 76 13.72 3.13 -1.72
CA GLU A 76 14.50 2.59 -2.85
C GLU A 76 15.26 1.30 -2.49
N ARG A 77 16.05 1.36 -1.40
CA ARG A 77 16.89 0.25 -0.96
C ARG A 77 16.05 -0.96 -0.53
N THR A 78 15.02 -0.77 0.29
CA THR A 78 14.22 -1.89 0.80
C THR A 78 13.35 -2.48 -0.30
N LEU A 79 12.92 -1.68 -1.28
CA LEU A 79 12.25 -2.17 -2.48
C LEU A 79 13.19 -3.04 -3.33
N ALA A 80 14.44 -2.61 -3.53
CA ALA A 80 15.46 -3.41 -4.22
C ALA A 80 15.74 -4.73 -3.49
N GLU A 81 15.80 -4.71 -2.15
CA GLU A 81 15.92 -5.93 -1.34
C GLU A 81 14.71 -6.86 -1.53
N ARG A 82 13.47 -6.34 -1.56
CA ARG A 82 12.26 -7.12 -1.85
C ARG A 82 12.31 -7.73 -3.25
N TYR A 83 12.78 -6.99 -4.25
CA TYR A 83 12.97 -7.50 -5.60
C TYR A 83 13.94 -8.67 -5.66
N GLN A 84 15.12 -8.56 -5.02
CA GLN A 84 16.10 -9.65 -4.97
C GLN A 84 15.54 -10.90 -4.28
N PHE A 85 14.77 -10.71 -3.21
CA PHE A 85 14.12 -11.81 -2.51
C PHE A 85 13.07 -12.51 -3.38
N MET A 86 12.26 -11.75 -4.11
CA MET A 86 11.28 -12.27 -5.06
C MET A 86 11.93 -13.08 -6.18
N VAL A 87 13.01 -12.57 -6.79
CA VAL A 87 13.76 -13.27 -7.84
C VAL A 87 14.38 -14.58 -7.32
N SER A 88 14.69 -14.64 -6.02
CA SER A 88 15.17 -15.84 -5.34
C SER A 88 14.05 -16.83 -4.95
N GLY A 89 12.80 -16.58 -5.37
CA GLY A 89 11.63 -17.43 -5.12
C GLY A 89 10.86 -17.12 -3.84
N GLY A 90 11.18 -16.00 -3.17
CA GLY A 90 10.43 -15.52 -2.00
C GLY A 90 9.22 -14.64 -2.36
N ASP A 91 8.47 -14.24 -1.34
CA ASP A 91 7.35 -13.29 -1.49
C ASP A 91 7.83 -11.91 -1.95
N GLY A 92 7.14 -11.31 -2.92
CA GLY A 92 7.49 -9.98 -3.45
C GLY A 92 6.99 -8.80 -2.61
N TYR A 93 6.18 -9.04 -1.60
CA TYR A 93 5.65 -8.03 -0.67
C TYR A 93 6.46 -7.95 0.62
N ASP A 94 6.20 -6.93 1.44
CA ASP A 94 6.90 -6.74 2.69
C ASP A 94 6.49 -7.77 3.76
N SER A 95 7.47 -8.44 4.36
CA SER A 95 7.23 -9.52 5.32
C SER A 95 6.57 -9.04 6.63
N TRP A 96 6.70 -7.75 6.97
CA TRP A 96 6.09 -7.17 8.17
C TRP A 96 4.62 -6.80 7.99
N ILE A 97 4.07 -6.86 6.76
CA ILE A 97 2.64 -6.56 6.52
C ILE A 97 1.74 -7.35 7.47
N SER A 98 2.10 -8.60 7.78
CA SER A 98 1.32 -9.45 8.67
C SER A 98 1.25 -8.90 10.08
N HIS A 99 2.38 -8.42 10.60
CA HIS A 99 2.48 -7.87 11.95
C HIS A 99 1.70 -6.56 12.05
N TRP A 100 1.87 -5.66 11.08
CA TRP A 100 1.13 -4.39 11.00
C TRP A 100 -0.39 -4.61 10.93
N MET A 101 -0.85 -5.51 10.07
CA MET A 101 -2.28 -5.75 9.88
C MET A 101 -2.94 -6.42 11.08
N ARG A 102 -2.30 -7.41 11.71
CA ARG A 102 -2.82 -8.04 12.93
C ARG A 102 -3.04 -7.01 14.04
N LEU A 103 -2.13 -6.05 14.13
CA LEU A 103 -2.19 -5.03 15.15
C LEU A 103 -3.23 -3.93 14.87
N LEU A 104 -3.26 -3.42 13.63
CA LEU A 104 -4.03 -2.22 13.30
C LEU A 104 -5.45 -2.52 12.82
N LEU A 105 -5.69 -3.62 12.10
CA LEU A 105 -7.00 -3.90 11.49
C LEU A 105 -8.17 -3.88 12.48
N PRO A 106 -8.08 -4.48 13.69
CA PRO A 106 -9.21 -4.49 14.62
C PRO A 106 -9.67 -3.08 14.99
N LEU A 107 -8.72 -2.21 15.36
CA LEU A 107 -9.03 -0.85 15.78
C LEU A 107 -9.35 0.07 14.58
N ALA A 108 -8.68 -0.12 13.45
CA ALA A 108 -8.94 0.65 12.23
C ALA A 108 -10.37 0.41 11.73
N MET A 109 -10.85 -0.84 11.82
CA MET A 109 -12.23 -1.21 11.50
C MET A 109 -13.24 -0.59 12.47
N GLU A 110 -12.98 -0.66 13.78
CA GLU A 110 -13.82 -0.01 14.80
C GLU A 110 -13.95 1.50 14.55
N ARG A 111 -12.83 2.16 14.20
CA ARG A 111 -12.75 3.61 13.98
C ARG A 111 -13.10 4.06 12.56
N ARG A 112 -13.33 3.12 11.65
CA ARG A 112 -13.55 3.39 10.21
C ARG A 112 -12.41 4.21 9.60
N THR A 113 -11.18 3.94 10.04
CA THR A 113 -9.96 4.53 9.49
C THR A 113 -9.43 3.63 8.38
N CYS A 114 -9.14 4.23 7.22
CA CYS A 114 -8.55 3.51 6.10
C CYS A 114 -7.03 3.40 6.28
N LEU A 115 -6.47 2.21 6.06
CA LEU A 115 -5.02 2.03 6.04
C LEU A 115 -4.52 2.17 4.59
N ILE A 116 -3.41 2.89 4.43
CA ILE A 116 -2.69 3.05 3.16
C ILE A 116 -1.25 2.65 3.39
N THR A 117 -0.71 1.75 2.59
CA THR A 117 0.68 1.33 2.74
C THR A 117 1.31 0.92 1.43
N ASN A 118 2.61 1.19 1.26
CA ASN A 118 3.39 0.71 0.12
C ASN A 118 4.03 -0.67 0.35
N MET A 119 3.70 -1.35 1.46
CA MET A 119 4.17 -2.71 1.79
C MET A 119 3.79 -3.79 0.75
N GLY A 120 3.04 -3.44 -0.31
CA GLY A 120 2.84 -4.32 -1.46
C GLY A 120 4.13 -4.58 -2.26
N ALA A 121 5.08 -3.65 -2.23
CA ALA A 121 6.38 -3.75 -2.90
C ALA A 121 6.26 -4.27 -4.36
N MET A 122 6.92 -5.39 -4.67
CA MET A 122 6.93 -6.00 -6.00
C MET A 122 5.73 -6.91 -6.26
N ASP A 123 5.01 -7.32 -5.21
CA ASP A 123 3.85 -8.23 -5.30
C ASP A 123 2.65 -7.72 -4.49
N PRO A 124 2.00 -6.64 -4.94
CA PRO A 124 0.84 -6.11 -4.24
C PRO A 124 -0.39 -7.03 -4.26
N CYS A 125 -0.49 -7.93 -5.24
CA CYS A 125 -1.56 -8.91 -5.30
C CYS A 125 -1.39 -9.97 -4.20
N GLY A 126 -0.18 -10.51 -4.04
CA GLY A 126 0.14 -11.40 -2.92
C GLY A 126 -0.04 -10.71 -1.57
N ALA A 127 0.33 -9.43 -1.47
CA ALA A 127 0.08 -8.64 -0.28
C ALA A 127 -1.43 -8.49 0.02
N GLN A 128 -2.26 -8.20 -0.99
CA GLN A 128 -3.71 -8.15 -0.86
C GLN A 128 -4.28 -9.47 -0.34
N GLU A 129 -3.84 -10.59 -0.91
CA GLU A 129 -4.24 -11.91 -0.46
C GLU A 129 -3.82 -12.19 0.98
N LYS A 130 -2.61 -11.78 1.36
CA LYS A 130 -2.14 -11.91 2.74
C LYS A 130 -2.97 -11.09 3.73
N VAL A 131 -3.30 -9.85 3.37
CA VAL A 131 -4.20 -9.01 4.19
C VAL A 131 -5.60 -9.63 4.30
N ARG A 132 -6.11 -10.21 3.21
CA ARG A 132 -7.42 -10.90 3.19
C ARG A 132 -7.43 -12.11 4.11
N GLU A 133 -6.38 -12.92 4.09
CA GLU A 133 -6.17 -14.05 5.00
C GLU A 133 -6.18 -13.60 6.46
N ILE A 134 -5.42 -12.55 6.79
CA ILE A 134 -5.34 -12.01 8.16
C ILE A 134 -6.69 -11.49 8.62
N ALA A 135 -7.38 -10.70 7.78
CA ALA A 135 -8.71 -10.19 8.10
C ALA A 135 -9.70 -11.33 8.36
N SER A 136 -9.70 -12.36 7.52
CA SER A 136 -10.52 -13.57 7.72
C SER A 136 -10.19 -14.25 9.06
N SER A 137 -8.90 -14.41 9.40
CA SER A 137 -8.47 -15.01 10.68
C SER A 137 -8.90 -14.20 11.91
N LEU A 138 -9.15 -12.90 11.75
CA LEU A 138 -9.64 -11.99 12.79
C LEU A 138 -11.16 -11.86 12.81
N GLY A 139 -11.89 -12.56 11.93
CA GLY A 139 -13.35 -12.42 11.79
C GLY A 139 -13.78 -11.09 11.18
N LEU A 140 -12.89 -10.42 10.43
CA LEU A 140 -13.11 -9.10 9.84
C LEU A 140 -13.44 -9.18 8.35
N SER A 141 -14.45 -8.43 7.93
CA SER A 141 -14.77 -8.21 6.52
C SER A 141 -14.21 -6.87 6.05
N VAL A 142 -13.14 -6.90 5.24
CA VAL A 142 -12.43 -5.72 4.72
C VAL A 142 -12.57 -5.60 3.20
N SER A 143 -12.53 -4.36 2.68
CA SER A 143 -12.33 -4.11 1.25
C SER A 143 -10.87 -3.74 1.04
N ILE A 144 -10.18 -4.42 0.13
CA ILE A 144 -8.77 -4.17 -0.16
C ILE A 144 -8.68 -3.79 -1.63
N ALA A 145 -8.11 -2.63 -1.91
CA ALA A 145 -7.78 -2.20 -3.26
C ALA A 145 -6.25 -2.13 -3.39
N VAL A 146 -5.79 -2.47 -4.59
CA VAL A 146 -4.38 -2.39 -4.97
C VAL A 146 -4.22 -1.25 -5.97
N ALA A 147 -3.19 -0.44 -5.79
CA ALA A 147 -2.77 0.57 -6.75
C ALA A 147 -1.42 0.16 -7.36
N HIS A 148 -1.32 0.36 -8.67
CA HIS A 148 -0.12 0.11 -9.45
C HIS A 148 0.32 1.42 -10.12
N GLU A 149 1.62 1.58 -10.30
CA GLU A 149 2.13 2.58 -11.24
C GLU A 149 1.75 2.17 -12.67
N THR A 150 1.29 3.14 -13.47
CA THR A 150 0.98 2.95 -14.88
C THR A 150 1.86 3.88 -15.69
N PHE A 151 2.58 3.33 -16.67
CA PHE A 151 3.29 4.14 -17.65
C PHE A 151 2.33 4.56 -18.76
N VAL A 152 2.33 5.85 -19.11
CA VAL A 152 1.61 6.34 -20.28
C VAL A 152 2.57 6.25 -21.45
N THR A 153 2.39 5.27 -22.34
CA THR A 153 3.06 5.27 -23.63
C THR A 153 2.31 6.22 -24.57
N GLU A 154 2.98 7.25 -25.10
CA GLU A 154 2.41 8.22 -26.06
C GLU A 154 2.12 7.63 -27.47
N SER A 155 1.88 6.33 -27.60
CA SER A 155 1.33 5.79 -28.84
C SER A 155 -0.18 5.61 -28.69
N GLY A 156 -0.94 6.46 -29.37
CA GLY A 156 -2.39 6.39 -29.42
C GLY A 156 -2.89 5.07 -30.01
N SER A 157 -3.19 4.10 -29.16
CA SER A 157 -4.28 3.14 -29.37
C SER A 157 -4.65 2.48 -28.02
N PRO A 158 -5.94 2.39 -27.63
CA PRO A 158 -6.37 1.78 -26.37
C PRO A 158 -6.52 0.25 -26.49
N SER A 159 -5.71 -0.40 -27.32
CA SER A 159 -5.75 -1.84 -27.54
C SER A 159 -4.45 -2.48 -27.05
N SER A 160 -4.61 -3.49 -26.19
CA SER A 160 -3.57 -4.33 -25.55
C SER A 160 -2.95 -3.73 -24.29
N LEU A 161 -3.65 -3.91 -23.17
CA LEU A 161 -3.08 -3.86 -21.83
C LEU A 161 -2.16 -5.09 -21.64
N GLU A 162 -1.04 -5.13 -22.37
CA GLU A 162 -0.04 -6.18 -22.17
C GLU A 162 0.72 -5.90 -20.88
N LYS A 163 0.70 -6.91 -20.01
CA LYS A 163 1.42 -6.99 -18.74
C LYS A 163 2.93 -6.96 -19.00
N SER A 164 3.53 -5.78 -19.12
CA SER A 164 4.99 -5.62 -19.07
C SER A 164 5.46 -5.65 -17.61
N TYR A 165 5.42 -6.84 -17.01
CA TYR A 165 6.31 -7.14 -15.90
C TYR A 165 7.68 -7.44 -16.51
N LEU A 166 8.63 -6.52 -16.31
CA LEU A 166 10.10 -6.64 -16.39
C LEU A 166 10.83 -5.64 -17.30
N MET A 167 11.91 -5.14 -16.69
CA MET A 167 13.15 -4.59 -17.26
C MET A 167 13.11 -3.16 -17.80
N GLY A 168 13.39 -2.19 -16.91
CA GLY A 168 13.86 -0.86 -17.28
C GLY A 168 13.80 0.17 -16.15
N GLY A 169 14.63 0.01 -15.10
CA GLY A 169 14.73 1.00 -14.01
C GLY A 169 13.73 0.77 -12.88
N VAL A 170 14.23 0.77 -11.64
CA VAL A 170 13.50 0.36 -10.44
C VAL A 170 12.47 1.41 -10.05
N ARG A 171 11.17 1.22 -10.32
CA ARG A 171 10.06 1.95 -9.63
C ARG A 171 8.80 1.10 -9.59
N PHE A 172 8.51 0.53 -8.42
CA PHE A 172 7.24 -0.11 -8.10
C PHE A 172 6.83 0.32 -6.68
N LEU A 173 6.24 1.52 -6.51
CA LEU A 173 5.45 1.80 -5.31
C LEU A 173 4.04 1.26 -5.53
N SER A 174 3.84 0.01 -5.14
CA SER A 174 2.49 -0.55 -5.09
C SER A 174 1.85 -0.26 -3.73
N CYS A 175 0.69 0.40 -3.76
CA CYS A 175 -0.02 0.82 -2.55
C CYS A 175 -1.25 -0.05 -2.31
N ILE A 176 -1.43 -0.51 -1.08
CA ILE A 176 -2.62 -1.24 -0.64
C ILE A 176 -3.52 -0.24 0.10
N HIS A 177 -4.74 -0.09 -0.39
CA HIS A 177 -5.79 0.73 0.19
C HIS A 177 -6.83 -0.17 0.84
N ILE A 178 -6.83 -0.22 2.18
CA ILE A 178 -7.73 -1.09 2.95
C ILE A 178 -8.87 -0.24 3.47
N GLN A 179 -10.01 -0.32 2.80
CA GLN A 179 -11.23 0.38 3.15
C GLN A 179 -12.20 -0.53 3.93
N CYS A 180 -12.82 0.03 4.96
CA CYS A 180 -13.94 -0.63 5.66
C CYS A 180 -15.18 -0.64 4.75
N SER A 181 -15.70 -1.82 4.40
CA SER A 181 -16.92 -1.94 3.60
C SER A 181 -18.15 -1.91 4.51
N GLN A 182 -18.75 -0.74 4.64
CA GLN A 182 -20.20 -0.63 4.60
C GLN A 182 -20.52 0.37 3.49
N ARG A 183 -20.76 -0.12 2.27
CA ARG A 183 -21.39 0.71 1.24
C ARG A 183 -22.83 1.01 1.69
N PRO A 184 -23.28 2.26 1.79
CA PRO A 184 -24.70 2.52 1.77
C PRO A 184 -25.21 2.10 0.38
N SER A 185 -26.24 1.26 0.34
CA SER A 185 -27.05 1.02 -0.86
C SER A 185 -27.46 2.36 -1.47
N ARG A 186 -27.48 2.47 -2.80
CA ARG A 186 -27.86 3.66 -3.57
C ARG A 186 -29.37 4.00 -3.49
N HIS A 187 -30.02 3.73 -2.36
CA HIS A 187 -31.41 4.11 -2.13
C HIS A 187 -31.56 4.72 -0.73
N SER A 188 -31.69 6.05 -0.70
CA SER A 188 -32.33 6.96 0.28
C SER A 188 -32.06 6.78 1.81
N PRO A 189 -32.02 7.89 2.57
CA PRO A 189 -31.55 7.87 3.95
C PRO A 189 -32.64 7.39 4.90
N ARG A 190 -32.51 6.18 5.43
CA ARG A 190 -33.01 5.86 6.77
C ARG A 190 -31.81 5.54 7.64
N LEU A 191 -31.66 6.31 8.71
CA LEU A 191 -30.75 6.07 9.81
C LEU A 191 -30.98 4.64 10.34
N LEU A 192 -30.17 3.69 9.88
CA LEU A 192 -30.06 2.39 10.53
C LEU A 192 -29.11 2.56 11.71
N PRO A 193 -29.46 2.03 12.90
CA PRO A 193 -28.61 2.13 14.07
C PRO A 193 -27.27 1.45 13.81
N SER A 194 -26.22 2.07 14.33
CA SER A 194 -24.85 1.57 14.30
C SER A 194 -24.80 0.11 14.75
N ARG A 195 -24.58 -0.82 13.80
CA ARG A 195 -24.23 -2.19 14.16
C ARG A 195 -22.89 -2.14 14.89
N GLN A 196 -22.94 -2.41 16.18
CA GLN A 196 -21.76 -2.49 17.04
C GLN A 196 -20.81 -3.57 16.49
N PRO A 197 -19.49 -3.38 16.60
CA PRO A 197 -18.55 -4.43 16.22
C PRO A 197 -18.84 -5.71 17.03
N PRO A 198 -18.59 -6.90 16.46
CA PRO A 198 -18.77 -8.17 17.17
C PRO A 198 -18.05 -8.17 18.53
N GLU A 199 -18.64 -8.80 19.56
CA GLU A 199 -18.09 -8.80 20.93
C GLU A 199 -16.65 -9.34 21.00
N HIS A 200 -16.30 -10.32 20.17
CA HIS A 200 -14.91 -10.82 20.09
C HIS A 200 -13.93 -9.72 19.68
N LEU A 201 -14.33 -8.81 18.78
CA LEU A 201 -13.50 -7.70 18.34
C LEU A 201 -13.30 -6.67 19.46
N LYS A 202 -14.36 -6.43 20.25
CA LYS A 202 -14.27 -5.57 21.44
C LYS A 202 -13.33 -6.17 22.49
N GLN A 203 -13.31 -7.50 22.65
CA GLN A 203 -12.38 -8.20 23.54
C GLN A 203 -10.93 -8.12 23.05
N THR A 204 -10.68 -8.37 21.75
CA THR A 204 -9.34 -8.21 21.16
C THR A 204 -8.82 -6.78 21.30
N VAL A 205 -9.65 -5.77 21.04
CA VAL A 205 -9.26 -4.37 21.22
C VAL A 205 -9.00 -4.04 22.69
N ARG A 206 -9.81 -4.56 23.63
CA ARG A 206 -9.56 -4.39 25.07
C ARG A 206 -8.23 -5.00 25.49
N HIS A 207 -7.90 -6.18 24.99
CA HIS A 207 -6.62 -6.84 25.25
C HIS A 207 -5.44 -6.02 24.71
N LEU A 208 -5.52 -5.58 23.45
CA LEU A 208 -4.49 -4.70 22.84
C LEU A 208 -4.33 -3.36 23.58
N ARG A 209 -5.39 -2.83 24.20
CA ARG A 209 -5.32 -1.63 25.05
C ARG A 209 -4.62 -1.88 26.38
N GLN A 210 -4.74 -3.09 26.95
CA GLN A 210 -4.09 -3.47 28.21
C GLN A 210 -2.60 -3.77 28.03
N GLU A 211 -2.20 -4.39 26.91
CA GLU A 211 -0.78 -4.65 26.61
C GLU A 211 0.02 -3.37 26.25
N SER A 212 -0.65 -2.25 25.99
CA SER A 212 -0.04 -0.97 25.60
C SER A 212 0.15 0.03 26.76
N GLN A 213 -0.28 -0.32 27.98
CA GLN A 213 -0.08 0.47 29.21
C GLN A 213 1.17 0.01 29.94
#